data_AF-A0AAT9M7Y6-F1
#
_entry.id   AF-A0AAT9M7Y6-F1
#
_cell.length_a   1.000
_cell.length_b   1.000
_cell.length_c   1.000
_cell.angle_alpha   90.00
_cell.angle_beta   90.00
_cell.angle_gamma   90.00
#
_symmetry.space_group_name_H-M   'P 1'
#
loop_
_entity.id
_entity.type
_entity.pdbx_description
1 polymer ?
#
loop_
_entity_poly.entity_id
_entity_poly.type
_entity_poly.pdbx_seq_one_letter_code
_entity_poly.pdbx_strand_id
1 'polypeptide(L)'
;MVMFKRALIAAPIIGMGVAALAACSPATTPVAATNTSAPVLSTTASSAPAPTTTSGTPAPKATPAADTSGGCKVNPANAAVPTADPYEWVPKADQVQVSMSPAPGSVRVGGAPVEVDVTVCNNSPVAYPNIGFVFALDHCSCAPNPLKMAKGTVQTSVHGQWVDVPNALVGGGMDYLHVYTGQQPLPKGKVVTERFRFTYDQSMTSGNGGVIGAVVTPDGPHVLGQTTISYTVNH
;
A
#
# COMPACT_ATOMS: atom_id res chain seq x y z
N MET A 1 -51.31 2.80 33.35
CA MET A 1 -52.43 3.16 32.45
C MET A 1 -52.48 4.68 32.31
N VAL A 2 -51.65 5.28 31.44
CA VAL A 2 -51.71 6.67 30.93
C VAL A 2 -50.93 6.64 29.60
N MET A 3 -51.61 6.39 28.48
CA MET A 3 -52.04 7.33 27.43
C MET A 3 -50.93 7.91 26.53
N PHE A 4 -51.03 7.48 25.27
CA PHE A 4 -50.32 7.86 24.05
C PHE A 4 -50.27 9.36 23.76
N LYS A 5 -49.19 9.82 23.12
CA LYS A 5 -49.26 10.83 22.07
C LYS A 5 -48.22 10.57 20.98
N ARG A 6 -48.70 9.98 19.87
CA ARG A 6 -47.98 9.93 18.59
C ARG A 6 -48.21 11.26 17.88
N ALA A 7 -47.14 11.91 17.42
CA ALA A 7 -47.21 13.01 16.48
C ALA A 7 -46.74 12.50 15.11
N LEU A 8 -47.70 12.32 14.20
CA LEU A 8 -47.49 12.26 12.76
C LEU A 8 -47.29 13.69 12.26
N ILE A 9 -46.21 13.94 11.50
CA ILE A 9 -46.12 15.13 10.65
C ILE A 9 -45.89 14.66 9.22
N ALA A 10 -46.78 15.13 8.35
CA ALA A 10 -46.90 14.82 6.94
C ALA A 10 -45.90 15.63 6.08
N ALA A 11 -45.67 15.09 4.87
CA ALA A 11 -44.75 15.54 3.83
C ALA A 11 -45.05 16.96 3.26
N PRO A 12 -44.17 17.46 2.37
CA PRO A 12 -44.54 17.34 0.97
C PRO A 12 -43.43 16.84 0.02
N ILE A 13 -43.91 16.11 -0.98
CA ILE A 13 -43.27 15.68 -2.21
C ILE A 13 -43.14 16.89 -3.13
N ILE A 14 -41.93 17.31 -3.53
CA ILE A 14 -41.70 18.15 -4.72
C ILE A 14 -40.37 17.77 -5.38
N GLY A 15 -40.40 17.48 -6.69
CA GLY A 15 -39.29 17.81 -7.58
C GLY A 15 -38.65 16.64 -8.33
N MET A 16 -39.29 16.19 -9.41
CA MET A 16 -38.61 15.53 -10.52
C MET A 16 -37.63 16.52 -11.17
N GLY A 17 -36.33 16.19 -11.13
CA GLY A 17 -35.29 16.84 -11.92
C GLY A 17 -34.61 15.80 -12.80
N VAL A 18 -35.10 15.64 -14.03
CA VAL A 18 -34.45 14.85 -15.08
C VAL A 18 -33.32 15.71 -15.66
N ALA A 19 -32.07 15.40 -15.32
CA ALA A 19 -30.90 16.00 -15.96
C ALA A 19 -30.23 14.96 -16.88
N ALA A 20 -30.11 15.34 -18.15
CA ALA A 20 -29.69 14.50 -19.26
C ALA A 20 -28.23 14.04 -19.14
N LEU A 21 -28.00 12.78 -19.46
CA LEU A 21 -26.69 12.20 -19.75
C LEU A 21 -26.20 12.73 -21.10
N ALA A 22 -25.23 13.64 -21.09
CA ALA A 22 -24.44 13.97 -22.27
C ALA A 22 -23.28 12.95 -22.37
N ALA A 23 -23.43 11.98 -23.26
CA ALA A 23 -22.38 11.05 -23.64
C ALA A 23 -21.36 11.78 -24.54
N CYS A 24 -20.15 12.00 -24.03
CA CYS A 24 -18.99 12.37 -24.86
C CYS A 24 -18.30 11.10 -25.34
N SER A 25 -18.64 10.65 -26.55
CA SER A 25 -17.84 9.70 -27.31
C SER A 25 -16.63 10.40 -27.92
N PRO A 26 -15.39 9.94 -27.71
CA PRO A 26 -14.29 10.37 -28.56
C PRO A 26 -14.39 9.70 -29.93
N ALA A 27 -14.40 10.54 -30.97
CA ALA A 27 -14.38 10.17 -32.37
C ALA A 27 -13.06 9.45 -32.71
N THR A 28 -13.16 8.21 -33.17
CA THR A 28 -12.11 7.50 -33.90
C THR A 28 -11.95 8.10 -35.29
N THR A 29 -10.85 8.78 -35.55
CA THR A 29 -10.38 9.08 -36.91
C THR A 29 -9.52 7.91 -37.42
N PRO A 30 -9.89 7.28 -38.55
CA PRO A 30 -9.01 6.34 -39.23
C PRO A 30 -7.99 7.12 -40.07
N VAL A 31 -6.70 6.95 -39.77
CA VAL A 31 -5.62 7.37 -40.68
C VAL A 31 -5.21 6.15 -41.49
N ALA A 32 -5.51 6.19 -42.79
CA ALA A 32 -5.10 5.19 -43.75
C ALA A 32 -3.69 5.51 -44.30
N ALA A 33 -2.89 4.45 -44.34
CA ALA A 33 -1.91 4.04 -45.34
C ALA A 33 -0.80 5.02 -45.80
N THR A 34 0.45 4.56 -45.65
CA THR A 34 1.43 4.67 -46.74
C THR A 34 2.33 3.43 -46.75
N ASN A 35 2.21 2.63 -47.80
CA ASN A 35 3.17 1.62 -48.24
C ASN A 35 4.52 2.28 -48.53
N THR A 36 5.64 1.73 -48.09
CA THR A 36 6.92 1.82 -48.82
C THR A 36 7.86 0.68 -48.39
N SER A 37 8.01 -0.26 -49.33
CA SER A 37 9.22 -0.98 -49.76
C SER A 37 10.18 -1.61 -48.75
N ALA A 38 10.32 -2.93 -48.91
CA ALA A 38 11.43 -3.75 -48.45
C ALA A 38 12.79 -3.31 -49.02
N PRO A 39 13.89 -3.63 -48.31
CA PRO A 39 15.06 -4.17 -48.97
C PRO A 39 15.37 -5.60 -48.50
N VAL A 40 16.06 -6.28 -49.42
CA VAL A 40 16.34 -7.71 -49.50
C VAL A 40 17.85 -7.94 -49.22
N LEU A 41 18.18 -9.13 -48.69
CA LEU A 41 19.51 -9.80 -48.61
C LEU A 41 20.56 -9.14 -47.67
N SER A 42 21.29 -9.86 -46.83
CA SER A 42 22.10 -11.04 -47.19
C SER A 42 22.45 -11.91 -45.97
N THR A 43 22.45 -13.22 -46.20
CA THR A 43 23.11 -14.27 -45.41
C THR A 43 24.63 -14.09 -45.40
N THR A 44 25.24 -14.13 -44.21
CA THR A 44 26.65 -14.54 -44.04
C THR A 44 26.75 -15.41 -42.80
N ALA A 45 26.88 -16.72 -43.02
CA ALA A 45 27.37 -17.65 -42.03
C ALA A 45 28.88 -17.43 -41.88
N SER A 46 29.35 -17.18 -40.66
CA SER A 46 30.77 -17.14 -40.33
C SER A 46 31.04 -18.20 -39.27
N SER A 47 31.84 -19.19 -39.66
CA SER A 47 32.25 -20.33 -38.86
C SER A 47 33.54 -20.02 -38.09
N ALA A 48 33.52 -20.26 -36.77
CA ALA A 48 34.64 -20.58 -35.85
C ALA A 48 35.79 -19.54 -35.69
N PRO A 49 36.45 -19.43 -34.51
CA PRO A 49 36.97 -20.56 -33.74
C PRO A 49 36.64 -20.57 -32.24
N ALA A 50 36.77 -21.75 -31.64
CA ALA A 50 36.70 -21.99 -30.21
C ALA A 50 37.85 -21.26 -29.46
N PRO A 51 37.59 -20.62 -28.30
CA PRO A 51 38.64 -20.18 -27.42
C PRO A 51 39.02 -21.29 -26.42
N THR A 52 40.31 -21.55 -26.45
CA THR A 52 41.18 -22.34 -25.59
C THR A 52 40.85 -22.22 -24.09
N THR A 53 40.73 -23.36 -23.43
CA THR A 53 40.81 -23.50 -21.96
C THR A 53 42.15 -22.97 -21.46
N THR A 54 42.13 -21.85 -20.75
CA THR A 54 43.27 -21.38 -19.94
C THR A 54 42.86 -21.37 -18.47
N SER A 55 43.46 -22.28 -17.73
CA SER A 55 43.41 -22.33 -16.27
C SER A 55 44.20 -21.16 -15.68
N GLY A 56 43.62 -20.44 -14.72
CA GLY A 56 44.36 -19.62 -13.77
C GLY A 56 43.92 -18.16 -13.68
N THR A 57 43.05 -17.86 -12.70
CA THR A 57 43.25 -16.89 -11.61
C THR A 57 41.89 -16.72 -10.91
N PRO A 58 41.79 -16.95 -9.58
CA PRO A 58 40.54 -16.71 -8.87
C PRO A 58 40.14 -15.23 -8.98
N ALA A 59 38.92 -14.98 -9.42
CA ALA A 59 38.33 -13.65 -9.34
C ALA A 59 38.43 -13.13 -7.88
N PRO A 60 38.82 -11.87 -7.66
CA PRO A 60 38.89 -11.33 -6.31
C PRO A 60 37.51 -11.45 -5.66
N LYS A 61 37.47 -12.19 -4.56
CA LYS A 61 36.31 -12.34 -3.69
C LYS A 61 35.81 -10.94 -3.35
N ALA A 62 34.67 -10.55 -3.92
CA ALA A 62 34.02 -9.31 -3.56
C ALA A 62 33.82 -9.32 -2.04
N THR A 63 34.54 -8.45 -1.35
CA THR A 63 34.32 -8.19 0.07
C THR A 63 32.86 -7.77 0.22
N PRO A 64 32.05 -8.46 1.04
CA PRO A 64 30.71 -7.97 1.34
C PRO A 64 30.87 -6.56 1.89
N ALA A 65 30.22 -5.59 1.23
CA ALA A 65 30.08 -4.25 1.80
C ALA A 65 29.52 -4.42 3.23
N ALA A 66 30.24 -3.90 4.21
CA ALA A 66 29.80 -3.89 5.59
C ALA A 66 28.43 -3.24 5.65
N ASP A 67 27.44 -4.00 6.10
CA ASP A 67 26.04 -3.60 6.14
C ASP A 67 25.88 -2.52 7.22
N THR A 68 25.77 -1.28 6.78
CA THR A 68 25.40 -0.13 7.61
C THR A 68 23.89 -0.15 7.92
N SER A 69 23.34 -1.31 8.30
CA SER A 69 21.93 -1.46 8.68
C SER A 69 21.83 -1.63 10.19
N GLY A 70 21.17 -0.66 10.85
CA GLY A 70 20.85 -0.74 12.27
C GLY A 70 19.81 -1.82 12.55
N GLY A 71 20.23 -3.09 12.63
CA GLY A 71 19.53 -4.14 13.38
C GLY A 71 18.60 -5.09 12.62
N CYS A 72 18.41 -4.96 11.30
CA CYS A 72 17.61 -5.93 10.53
C CYS A 72 18.45 -7.17 10.18
N LYS A 73 18.38 -8.21 11.01
CA LYS A 73 19.14 -9.44 10.78
C LYS A 73 18.71 -10.09 9.47
N VAL A 74 19.65 -10.20 8.54
CA VAL A 74 19.49 -10.95 7.28
C VAL A 74 19.21 -12.42 7.59
N ASN A 75 18.16 -12.97 6.98
CA ASN A 75 18.01 -14.42 6.90
C ASN A 75 18.97 -14.97 5.82
N PRO A 76 19.86 -15.91 6.16
CA PRO A 76 20.82 -16.45 5.19
C PRO A 76 20.16 -17.31 4.10
N ALA A 77 18.98 -17.90 4.35
CA ALA A 77 18.27 -18.71 3.36
C ALA A 77 17.75 -17.85 2.20
N ASN A 78 17.81 -18.34 0.96
CA ASN A 78 17.35 -17.62 -0.21
C ASN A 78 16.20 -18.38 -0.88
N ALA A 79 15.04 -17.75 -0.96
CA ALA A 79 13.85 -18.30 -1.60
C ALA A 79 13.41 -17.40 -2.78
N ALA A 80 12.71 -18.00 -3.74
CA ALA A 80 12.03 -17.23 -4.78
C ALA A 80 10.86 -16.45 -4.18
N VAL A 81 10.44 -15.37 -4.85
CA VAL A 81 9.22 -14.64 -4.45
C VAL A 81 8.03 -15.60 -4.54
N PRO A 82 7.25 -15.77 -3.45
CA PRO A 82 6.10 -16.66 -3.47
C PRO A 82 5.08 -16.15 -4.48
N THR A 83 4.50 -17.07 -5.26
CA THR A 83 3.29 -16.78 -6.02
C THR A 83 2.12 -17.09 -5.11
N ALA A 84 1.26 -16.10 -4.86
CA ALA A 84 0.08 -16.23 -4.02
C ALA A 84 -1.13 -15.65 -4.74
N ASP A 85 -2.31 -16.13 -4.36
CA ASP A 85 -3.55 -15.50 -4.79
C ASP A 85 -3.65 -14.07 -4.22
N PRO A 86 -4.25 -13.11 -4.93
CA PRO A 86 -4.41 -11.75 -4.44
C PRO A 86 -5.11 -11.69 -3.07
N TYR A 87 -4.70 -10.74 -2.22
CA TYR A 87 -5.23 -10.50 -0.87
C TYR A 87 -4.96 -11.57 0.19
N GLU A 88 -4.22 -12.61 -0.16
CA GLU A 88 -3.77 -13.60 0.81
C GLU A 88 -2.51 -13.13 1.54
N TRP A 89 -2.21 -13.79 2.66
CA TRP A 89 -0.93 -13.61 3.34
C TRP A 89 0.13 -14.44 2.66
N VAL A 90 1.34 -13.90 2.51
CA VAL A 90 2.48 -14.78 2.21
C VAL A 90 2.69 -15.77 3.37
N PRO A 91 3.22 -16.98 3.10
CA PRO A 91 3.53 -17.93 4.14
C PRO A 91 4.34 -17.26 5.25
N LYS A 92 4.03 -17.59 6.51
CA LYS A 92 4.64 -16.91 7.68
C LYS A 92 6.17 -16.93 7.67
N ALA A 93 6.78 -17.96 7.07
CA ALA A 93 8.23 -18.06 6.93
C ALA A 93 8.84 -16.99 5.97
N ASP A 94 8.02 -16.44 5.08
CA ASP A 94 8.39 -15.46 4.06
C ASP A 94 7.95 -14.03 4.41
N GLN A 95 7.20 -13.86 5.49
CA GLN A 95 6.73 -12.54 5.92
C GLN A 95 7.88 -11.63 6.36
N VAL A 96 7.73 -10.33 6.10
CA VAL A 96 8.61 -9.28 6.60
C VAL A 96 8.13 -8.77 7.96
N GLN A 97 9.04 -8.18 8.73
CA GLN A 97 8.66 -7.54 10.00
C GLN A 97 8.22 -6.11 9.76
N VAL A 98 7.06 -5.75 10.29
CA VAL A 98 6.51 -4.39 10.25
C VAL A 98 6.33 -3.88 11.66
N SER A 99 6.71 -2.62 11.89
CA SER A 99 6.59 -1.94 13.17
C SER A 99 6.14 -0.50 12.94
N MET A 100 5.49 0.10 13.94
CA MET A 100 5.04 1.49 13.88
C MET A 100 5.46 2.26 15.13
N SER A 101 5.88 3.52 14.96
CA SER A 101 6.33 4.38 16.05
C SER A 101 6.16 5.87 15.70
N PRO A 102 5.85 6.76 16.67
CA PRO A 102 5.46 6.43 18.03
C PRO A 102 4.03 5.86 18.08
N ALA A 103 3.71 5.09 19.11
CA ALA A 103 2.33 4.73 19.40
C ALA A 103 1.62 5.95 20.01
N PRO A 104 0.57 6.51 19.37
CA PRO A 104 -0.16 7.62 19.97
C PRO A 104 -0.89 7.11 21.22
N GLY A 105 -0.70 7.76 22.37
CA GLY A 105 -1.47 7.41 23.58
C GLY A 105 -2.93 7.83 23.46
N SER A 106 -3.15 9.07 23.04
CA SER A 106 -4.48 9.63 22.80
C SER A 106 -4.49 10.55 21.59
N VAL A 107 -5.56 10.51 20.80
CA VAL A 107 -5.76 11.31 19.60
C VAL A 107 -6.99 12.19 19.76
N ARG A 108 -6.89 13.47 19.38
CA ARG A 108 -8.02 14.41 19.47
C ARG A 108 -8.74 14.56 18.13
N VAL A 109 -10.07 14.45 18.14
CA VAL A 109 -10.91 14.72 16.96
C VAL A 109 -10.79 16.17 16.53
N GLY A 110 -10.58 16.43 15.23
CA GLY A 110 -10.32 17.77 14.72
C GLY A 110 -9.04 18.44 15.25
N GLY A 111 -8.18 17.67 15.94
CA GLY A 111 -6.89 18.14 16.44
C GLY A 111 -5.82 18.25 15.35
N ALA A 112 -4.58 18.52 15.76
CA ALA A 112 -3.44 18.47 14.86
C ALA A 112 -3.22 17.03 14.34
N PRO A 113 -2.69 16.87 13.10
CA PRO A 113 -2.34 15.55 12.58
C PRO A 113 -1.38 14.80 13.49
N VAL A 114 -1.63 13.50 13.66
CA VAL A 114 -0.76 12.59 14.39
C VAL A 114 0.17 11.92 13.40
N GLU A 115 1.47 11.97 13.65
CA GLU A 115 2.51 11.41 12.79
C GLU A 115 2.95 10.03 13.30
N VAL A 116 3.10 9.08 12.39
CA VAL A 116 3.52 7.70 12.67
C VAL A 116 4.47 7.23 11.56
N ASP A 117 5.61 6.68 11.95
CA ASP A 117 6.56 6.04 11.05
C ASP A 117 6.25 4.55 10.96
N VAL A 118 6.04 4.04 9.75
CA VAL A 118 5.92 2.61 9.44
C VAL A 118 7.30 2.11 9.01
N THR A 119 7.91 1.26 9.82
CA THR A 119 9.24 0.70 9.56
C THR A 119 9.14 -0.79 9.22
N VAL A 120 9.76 -1.17 8.12
CA VAL A 120 9.73 -2.52 7.56
C VAL A 120 11.15 -3.06 7.50
N CYS A 121 11.37 -4.22 8.09
CA CYS A 121 12.62 -4.96 8.02
C CYS A 121 12.41 -6.25 7.23
N ASN A 122 13.13 -6.40 6.12
CA ASN A 122 13.13 -7.67 5.38
C ASN A 122 14.15 -8.64 5.97
N ASN A 123 13.73 -9.35 7.00
CA ASN A 123 14.43 -10.51 7.55
C ASN A 123 13.88 -11.84 7.00
N SER A 124 13.12 -11.81 5.91
CA SER A 124 12.61 -13.01 5.24
C SER A 124 13.70 -13.66 4.37
N PRO A 125 13.53 -14.93 3.93
CA PRO A 125 14.42 -15.54 2.94
C PRO A 125 14.23 -14.98 1.52
N VAL A 126 13.23 -14.12 1.30
CA VAL A 126 12.84 -13.59 0.00
C VAL A 126 13.36 -12.16 -0.20
N ALA A 127 13.85 -11.85 -1.39
CA ALA A 127 14.10 -10.47 -1.81
C ALA A 127 12.90 -9.97 -2.62
N TYR A 128 12.21 -8.93 -2.14
CA TYR A 128 11.03 -8.39 -2.83
C TYR A 128 11.46 -7.31 -3.83
N PRO A 129 11.21 -7.50 -5.14
CA PRO A 129 11.63 -6.55 -6.17
C PRO A 129 10.84 -5.25 -6.12
N ASN A 130 9.60 -5.31 -5.63
CA ASN A 130 8.73 -4.15 -5.48
C ASN A 130 7.76 -4.39 -4.31
N ILE A 131 7.66 -3.42 -3.41
CA ILE A 131 6.71 -3.40 -2.31
C ILE A 131 5.93 -2.09 -2.34
N GLY A 132 4.71 -2.09 -1.80
CA GLY A 132 3.93 -0.90 -1.49
C GLY A 132 3.58 -0.84 -0.01
N PHE A 133 3.46 0.37 0.54
CA PHE A 133 3.03 0.60 1.92
C PHE A 133 1.56 0.92 1.97
N VAL A 134 0.89 0.41 2.98
CA VAL A 134 -0.53 0.69 3.24
C VAL A 134 -0.65 1.24 4.65
N PHE A 135 -1.32 2.38 4.79
CA PHE A 135 -1.66 2.97 6.08
C PHE A 135 -3.15 3.28 6.12
N ALA A 136 -3.85 2.72 7.10
CA ALA A 136 -5.30 2.77 7.19
C ALA A 136 -5.76 3.15 8.60
N LEU A 137 -6.88 3.87 8.70
CA LEU A 137 -7.60 4.03 9.96
C LEU A 137 -8.38 2.75 10.22
N ASP A 138 -8.12 2.12 11.37
CA ASP A 138 -8.80 0.89 11.78
C ASP A 138 -10.23 1.16 12.26
N HIS A 139 -10.99 0.09 12.49
CA HIS A 139 -12.28 0.16 13.15
C HIS A 139 -12.20 0.96 14.45
N CYS A 140 -13.15 1.86 14.64
CA CYS A 140 -13.19 2.74 15.79
C CYS A 140 -14.54 2.65 16.49
N SER A 141 -14.52 2.43 17.81
CA SER A 141 -15.74 2.56 18.62
C SER A 141 -16.26 4.00 18.62
N CYS A 142 -15.39 4.97 18.32
CA CYS A 142 -15.68 6.39 18.12
C CYS A 142 -16.47 6.71 16.85
N ALA A 143 -16.63 5.75 15.93
CA ALA A 143 -17.40 5.98 14.74
C ALA A 143 -18.91 5.84 15.06
N PRO A 144 -19.74 6.86 14.75
CA PRO A 144 -21.18 6.81 15.04
C PRO A 144 -21.97 5.90 14.08
N ASN A 145 -21.33 5.42 13.01
CA ASN A 145 -21.95 4.53 12.03
C ASN A 145 -21.97 3.06 12.53
N PRO A 146 -22.93 2.24 12.06
CA PRO A 146 -23.07 0.85 12.53
C PRO A 146 -21.89 -0.06 12.16
N LEU A 147 -21.15 0.28 11.10
CA LEU A 147 -19.99 -0.49 10.64
C LEU A 147 -18.70 -0.16 11.39
N LYS A 148 -18.74 0.83 12.30
CA LYS A 148 -17.58 1.28 13.09
C LYS A 148 -16.38 1.70 12.25
N MET A 149 -16.61 2.14 11.02
CA MET A 149 -15.55 2.65 10.15
C MET A 149 -15.15 4.06 10.58
N ALA A 150 -13.87 4.24 10.90
CA ALA A 150 -13.28 5.53 11.16
C ALA A 150 -13.44 6.47 9.95
N LYS A 151 -13.49 7.78 10.20
CA LYS A 151 -13.40 8.79 9.14
C LYS A 151 -12.32 9.79 9.49
N GLY A 152 -11.60 10.24 8.46
CA GLY A 152 -10.44 11.08 8.65
C GLY A 152 -9.65 11.26 7.36
N THR A 153 -8.47 11.83 7.51
CA THR A 153 -7.50 11.97 6.43
C THR A 153 -6.24 11.18 6.78
N VAL A 154 -5.59 10.64 5.75
CA VAL A 154 -4.28 10.00 5.85
C VAL A 154 -3.38 10.65 4.81
N GLN A 155 -2.16 10.96 5.19
CA GLN A 155 -1.15 11.56 4.33
C GLN A 155 0.18 10.84 4.50
N THR A 156 0.97 10.78 3.44
CA THR A 156 2.36 10.28 3.46
C THR A 156 3.33 11.42 3.15
N SER A 157 4.54 11.34 3.70
CA SER A 157 5.60 12.32 3.47
C SER A 157 6.46 11.94 2.26
N VAL A 158 6.26 12.62 1.13
CA VAL A 158 7.06 12.47 -0.10
C VAL A 158 7.97 13.68 -0.26
N HIS A 159 9.28 13.48 -0.24
CA HIS A 159 10.29 14.56 -0.34
C HIS A 159 10.05 15.72 0.65
N GLY A 160 9.61 15.40 1.87
CA GLY A 160 9.30 16.36 2.92
C GLY A 160 7.99 17.13 2.74
N GLN A 161 7.16 16.74 1.77
CA GLN A 161 5.82 17.28 1.55
C GLN A 161 4.77 16.23 1.90
N TRP A 162 3.67 16.68 2.50
CA TRP A 162 2.56 15.80 2.85
C TRP A 162 1.58 15.69 1.68
N VAL A 163 1.35 14.46 1.23
CA VAL A 163 0.47 14.15 0.12
C VAL A 163 -0.65 13.26 0.64
N ASP A 164 -1.89 13.55 0.22
CA ASP A 164 -3.05 12.72 0.56
C ASP A 164 -2.88 11.32 0.00
N VAL A 165 -3.08 10.34 0.87
CA VAL A 165 -3.23 8.94 0.49
C VAL A 165 -4.73 8.69 0.34
N PRO A 166 -5.19 8.05 -0.75
CA PRO A 166 -6.60 7.73 -0.84
C PRO A 166 -6.99 6.90 0.38
N ASN A 167 -8.11 7.26 1.01
CA ASN A 167 -8.44 6.75 2.33
C ASN A 167 -8.79 5.26 2.23
N ALA A 168 -7.85 4.41 2.65
CA ALA A 168 -8.04 2.99 2.75
C ALA A 168 -8.84 2.71 4.03
N LEU A 169 -10.17 2.77 3.91
CA LEU A 169 -11.06 2.41 5.02
C LEU A 169 -11.07 0.88 5.13
N VAL A 170 -10.83 0.36 6.34
CA VAL A 170 -10.97 -1.08 6.59
C VAL A 170 -12.46 -1.42 6.56
N GLY A 171 -12.91 -1.98 5.44
CA GLY A 171 -14.31 -2.26 5.16
C GLY A 171 -14.90 -3.50 5.83
N GLY A 172 -14.03 -4.33 6.42
CA GLY A 172 -14.33 -5.70 6.87
C GLY A 172 -13.55 -6.79 6.11
N GLY A 173 -12.61 -6.42 5.24
CA GLY A 173 -11.73 -7.33 4.51
C GLY A 173 -10.36 -6.70 4.21
N MET A 174 -9.69 -7.20 3.18
CA MET A 174 -8.34 -6.75 2.73
C MET A 174 -8.42 -5.77 1.54
N ASP A 175 -9.58 -5.15 1.31
CA ASP A 175 -9.85 -4.23 0.22
C ASP A 175 -8.96 -2.98 0.26
N TYR A 176 -8.63 -2.53 1.47
CA TYR A 176 -7.70 -1.42 1.75
C TYR A 176 -6.29 -1.64 1.20
N LEU A 177 -5.91 -2.89 0.86
CA LEU A 177 -4.58 -3.20 0.33
C LEU A 177 -4.33 -2.67 -1.09
N HIS A 178 -5.35 -2.27 -1.85
CA HIS A 178 -5.16 -1.66 -3.17
C HIS A 178 -4.64 -0.23 -3.12
N VAL A 179 -4.74 0.38 -1.95
CA VAL A 179 -4.54 1.81 -1.78
C VAL A 179 -3.14 2.06 -1.21
N TYR A 180 -2.15 1.42 -1.80
CA TYR A 180 -0.77 1.48 -1.35
C TYR A 180 -0.01 2.66 -1.97
N THR A 181 0.97 3.17 -1.23
CA THR A 181 1.92 4.21 -1.66
C THR A 181 3.31 3.63 -1.81
N GLY A 182 4.20 4.39 -2.47
CA GLY A 182 5.63 4.11 -2.49
C GLY A 182 5.99 2.74 -3.05
N GLN A 183 6.19 2.64 -4.36
CA GLN A 183 6.73 1.42 -4.98
C GLN A 183 8.25 1.43 -4.93
N GLN A 184 8.85 0.51 -4.18
CA GLN A 184 10.30 0.40 -4.06
C GLN A 184 10.78 -1.04 -3.84
N PRO A 185 12.02 -1.37 -4.22
CA PRO A 185 12.61 -2.66 -3.90
C PRO A 185 12.84 -2.78 -2.39
N LEU A 186 12.65 -3.99 -1.87
CA LEU A 186 13.00 -4.35 -0.50
C LEU A 186 13.94 -5.57 -0.48
N PRO A 187 15.24 -5.35 -0.72
CA PRO A 187 16.24 -6.42 -0.61
C PRO A 187 16.32 -7.00 0.80
N LYS A 188 16.88 -8.20 0.92
CA LYS A 188 17.10 -8.85 2.22
C LYS A 188 18.02 -8.02 3.12
N GLY A 189 17.70 -7.98 4.41
CA GLY A 189 18.38 -7.18 5.42
C GLY A 189 18.12 -5.68 5.32
N LYS A 190 17.34 -5.21 4.34
CA LYS A 190 17.03 -3.79 4.23
C LYS A 190 15.90 -3.39 5.15
N VAL A 191 16.10 -2.21 5.71
CA VAL A 191 15.10 -1.47 6.47
C VAL A 191 14.66 -0.30 5.64
N VAL A 192 13.36 -0.13 5.56
CA VAL A 192 12.74 1.03 4.93
C VAL A 192 11.71 1.59 5.90
N THR A 193 11.61 2.91 5.92
CA THR A 193 10.65 3.62 6.78
C THR A 193 9.89 4.61 5.93
N GLU A 194 8.56 4.55 6.00
CA GLU A 194 7.67 5.53 5.41
C GLU A 194 6.91 6.26 6.52
N ARG A 195 6.81 7.58 6.38
CA ARG A 195 6.22 8.44 7.40
C ARG A 195 4.83 8.86 6.98
N PHE A 196 3.87 8.55 7.83
CA PHE A 196 2.47 8.87 7.66
C PHE A 196 2.01 9.89 8.69
N ARG A 197 0.91 10.57 8.39
CA ARG A 197 0.13 11.29 9.39
C ARG A 197 -1.35 11.16 9.13
N PHE A 198 -2.15 11.29 10.18
CA PHE A 198 -3.59 11.18 10.08
C PHE A 198 -4.34 12.15 10.99
N THR A 199 -5.59 12.41 10.65
CA THR A 199 -6.55 13.14 11.48
C THR A 199 -7.87 12.40 11.54
N TYR A 200 -8.65 12.61 12.60
CA TYR A 200 -10.06 12.19 12.64
C TYR A 200 -10.98 13.34 12.23
N ASP A 201 -11.97 13.00 11.42
CA ASP A 201 -13.05 13.90 11.01
C ASP A 201 -13.91 14.33 12.21
N GLN A 202 -14.46 15.54 12.17
CA GLN A 202 -15.28 16.10 13.27
C GLN A 202 -16.56 15.29 13.56
N SER A 203 -16.99 14.40 12.66
CA SER A 203 -18.11 13.50 12.92
C SER A 203 -17.79 12.32 13.84
N MET A 204 -16.52 12.11 14.22
CA MET A 204 -16.12 11.06 15.17
C MET A 204 -16.44 11.48 16.62
N THR A 205 -16.64 10.52 17.51
CA THR A 205 -16.88 10.75 18.95
C THR A 205 -15.69 10.29 19.80
N SER A 206 -15.82 10.27 21.12
CA SER A 206 -14.79 9.66 21.99
C SER A 206 -14.90 8.13 21.98
N GLY A 207 -13.78 7.42 22.07
CA GLY A 207 -13.77 5.96 22.07
C GLY A 207 -12.37 5.36 21.91
N ASN A 208 -12.31 4.13 21.40
CA ASN A 208 -11.07 3.45 21.05
C ASN A 208 -10.96 3.39 19.53
N GLY A 209 -9.80 3.77 19.01
CA GLY A 209 -9.46 3.67 17.60
C GLY A 209 -8.13 2.96 17.41
N GLY A 210 -7.70 2.89 16.16
CA GLY A 210 -6.41 2.34 15.81
C GLY A 210 -6.00 2.71 14.40
N VAL A 211 -4.76 2.38 14.08
CA VAL A 211 -4.22 2.45 12.73
C VAL A 211 -3.58 1.11 12.38
N ILE A 212 -3.66 0.77 11.09
CA ILE A 212 -3.00 -0.39 10.50
C ILE A 212 -1.87 0.12 9.61
N GLY A 213 -0.68 -0.45 9.77
CA GLY A 213 0.43 -0.31 8.84
C GLY A 213 0.75 -1.67 8.23
N ALA A 214 0.65 -1.79 6.91
CA ALA A 214 0.91 -3.02 6.18
C ALA A 214 1.84 -2.78 4.99
N VAL A 215 2.40 -3.87 4.49
CA VAL A 215 3.24 -3.89 3.28
C VAL A 215 2.71 -4.97 2.36
N VAL A 216 2.63 -4.64 1.07
CA VAL A 216 2.09 -5.52 0.03
C VAL A 216 3.02 -5.60 -1.16
N THR A 217 2.83 -6.62 -2.00
CA THR A 217 3.35 -6.61 -3.38
C THR A 217 2.33 -5.96 -4.32
N PRO A 218 2.74 -5.02 -5.18
CA PRO A 218 1.84 -4.41 -6.17
C PRO A 218 1.17 -5.40 -7.14
N ASP A 219 1.88 -6.45 -7.54
CA ASP A 219 1.43 -7.45 -8.52
C ASP A 219 0.57 -8.52 -7.83
N GLY A 220 -0.66 -8.13 -7.49
CA GLY A 220 -1.56 -8.88 -6.62
C GLY A 220 -1.25 -8.54 -5.16
N PRO A 221 -2.04 -7.65 -4.51
CA PRO A 221 -1.73 -7.10 -3.20
C PRO A 221 -1.92 -8.15 -2.10
N HIS A 222 -1.00 -9.09 -2.02
CA HIS A 222 -0.85 -10.02 -0.92
C HIS A 222 -0.02 -9.38 0.19
N VAL A 223 -0.34 -9.71 1.44
CA VAL A 223 0.27 -9.07 2.60
C VAL A 223 1.62 -9.72 2.90
N LEU A 224 2.66 -8.90 2.86
CA LEU A 224 4.02 -9.28 3.26
C LEU A 224 4.21 -9.19 4.77
N GLY A 225 3.53 -8.25 5.41
CA GLY A 225 3.54 -8.06 6.85
C GLY A 225 2.63 -6.91 7.26
N GLN A 226 2.19 -6.92 8.51
CA GLN A 226 1.31 -5.91 9.07
C GLN A 226 1.56 -5.74 10.56
N THR A 227 1.26 -4.55 11.05
CA THR A 227 1.08 -4.28 12.47
C THR A 227 -0.09 -3.33 12.69
N THR A 228 -0.62 -3.32 13.90
CA THR A 228 -1.70 -2.42 14.32
C THR A 228 -1.27 -1.71 15.60
N ILE A 229 -1.65 -0.44 15.75
CA ILE A 229 -1.58 0.26 17.03
C ILE A 229 -2.99 0.71 17.42
N SER A 230 -3.35 0.48 18.69
CA SER A 230 -4.59 0.97 19.27
C SER A 230 -4.34 2.14 20.21
N TYR A 231 -5.32 3.04 20.32
CA TYR A 231 -5.24 4.24 21.14
C TYR A 231 -6.62 4.80 21.50
N THR A 232 -6.65 5.74 22.45
CA THR A 232 -7.88 6.44 22.82
C THR A 232 -8.15 7.62 21.89
N VAL A 233 -9.40 7.80 21.47
CA VAL A 233 -9.89 8.95 20.74
C VAL A 233 -10.71 9.84 21.67
N ASN A 234 -10.39 11.13 21.70
CA ASN A 234 -11.05 12.15 22.51
C ASN A 234 -11.65 13.24 21.62
N HIS A 235 -12.89 13.62 21.87
CA HIS A 235 -13.56 14.73 21.19
C HIS A 235 -13.43 16.04 21.97
#